data_AF-A0A7J8GDJ5-F1
#
_entry.id   AF-A0A7J8GDJ5-F1
#
_cell.length_a   1.000
_cell.length_b   1.000
_cell.length_c   1.000
_cell.angle_alpha   90.00
_cell.angle_beta   90.00
_cell.angle_gamma   90.00
#
_symmetry.space_group_name_H-M   'P 1'
#
loop_
_entity.id
_entity.type
_entity.pdbx_description
1 polymer ?
#
loop_
_entity_poly.entity_id
_entity_poly.type
_entity_poly.pdbx_seq_one_letter_code
_entity_poly.pdbx_strand_id
1 'polypeptide(L)'
;MKENPELKTMQATLSRQGIEHQCLSSEELKQRFPNIQLTRGEVGLLDKFGGVLYADHALRALQDAIRQLGGIVRDGEKVMEIKPGLPVLVKTTSESYRAENLIITAGPWTNQLLRPLGIELPLQTLRINVCYWREKVPGSYGVSQAFPCFMGLGFSLAPHPIYGLPSREYPGLMKVCYHHGNNADPEERDCPSAFSDIQDVQILSCFVRDHLPDLQPEPAIKEHCMYTNTPDEHFILDRHPKYDNIVIGAGFSGHGFKLSPVVGKILYELSMKLTPCYDLTPFRIGRFPGIGKAHF
;
A
#
# COMPACT_ATOMS: atom_id res chain seq x y z
N MET A 1 4.85 19.28 18.44
CA MET A 1 5.61 18.03 18.18
C MET A 1 5.97 17.23 19.43
N LYS A 2 6.04 17.83 20.65
CA LYS A 2 6.54 17.12 21.84
C LYS A 2 5.68 15.91 22.26
N GLU A 3 4.45 15.77 21.78
CA GLU A 3 3.48 14.78 22.29
C GLU A 3 3.18 13.60 21.35
N ASN A 4 3.45 13.69 20.03
CA ASN A 4 3.22 12.57 19.11
C ASN A 4 4.55 11.82 18.79
N PRO A 5 4.72 10.56 19.24
CA PRO A 5 5.96 9.79 19.04
C PRO A 5 6.20 9.37 17.57
N GLU A 6 5.15 9.14 16.80
CA GLU A 6 5.26 8.78 15.37
C GLU A 6 5.83 9.94 14.56
N LEU A 7 5.28 11.15 14.75
CA LEU A 7 5.76 12.35 14.06
C LEU A 7 7.23 12.65 14.37
N LYS A 8 7.66 12.41 15.62
CA LYS A 8 9.09 12.51 16.01
C LYS A 8 9.95 11.48 15.28
N THR A 9 9.46 10.25 15.15
CA THR A 9 10.17 9.17 14.47
C THR A 9 10.34 9.48 12.98
N MET A 10 9.29 10.02 12.34
CA MET A 10 9.33 10.50 10.96
C MET A 10 10.36 11.62 10.81
N GLN A 11 10.29 12.66 11.64
CA GLN A 11 11.24 13.78 11.61
C GLN A 11 12.68 13.30 11.80
N ALA A 12 12.94 12.46 12.81
CA ALA A 12 14.27 11.92 13.08
C ALA A 12 14.81 11.10 11.90
N THR A 13 13.93 10.37 11.21
CA THR A 13 14.29 9.61 10.01
C THR A 13 14.64 10.54 8.85
N LEU A 14 13.83 11.56 8.57
CA LEU A 14 14.13 12.55 7.52
C LEU A 14 15.46 13.27 7.80
N SER A 15 15.69 13.72 9.04
CA SER A 15 16.95 14.33 9.46
C SER A 15 18.14 13.40 9.28
N ARG A 16 18.03 12.14 9.70
CA ARG A 16 19.11 11.14 9.56
C ARG A 16 19.47 10.87 8.10
N GLN A 17 18.49 10.94 7.20
CA GLN A 17 18.68 10.74 5.76
C GLN A 17 19.03 12.02 5.00
N GLY A 18 19.15 13.18 5.68
CA GLY A 18 19.45 14.45 5.04
C GLY A 18 18.33 14.97 4.12
N ILE A 19 17.09 14.52 4.32
CA ILE A 19 15.94 14.95 3.51
C ILE A 19 15.42 16.28 4.06
N GLU A 20 15.34 17.30 3.19
CA GLU A 20 14.80 18.62 3.55
C GLU A 20 13.33 18.48 3.99
N HIS A 21 13.01 18.98 5.17
CA HIS A 21 11.66 18.97 5.73
C HIS A 21 11.42 20.22 6.58
N GLN A 22 10.14 20.54 6.80
CA GLN A 22 9.72 21.69 7.61
C GLN A 22 8.78 21.22 8.71
N CYS A 23 9.08 21.59 9.95
CA CYS A 23 8.14 21.48 11.05
C CYS A 23 7.25 22.71 11.04
N LEU A 24 5.94 22.53 10.98
CA LEU A 24 4.96 23.61 10.94
C LEU A 24 4.21 23.70 12.27
N SER A 25 4.13 24.91 12.82
CA SER A 25 3.23 25.21 13.93
C SER A 25 1.76 25.14 13.50
N SER A 26 0.84 25.20 14.46
CA SER A 26 -0.59 25.29 14.18
C SER A 26 -0.94 26.53 13.35
N GLU A 27 -0.33 27.67 13.67
CA GLU A 27 -0.51 28.94 12.94
C GLU A 27 0.03 28.84 11.51
N GLU A 28 1.22 28.27 11.32
CA GLU A 28 1.83 28.09 10.01
C GLU A 28 1.01 27.13 9.14
N LEU A 29 0.49 26.05 9.72
CA LEU A 29 -0.41 25.12 9.03
C LEU A 29 -1.68 25.83 8.58
N LYS A 30 -2.33 26.59 9.46
CA LYS A 30 -3.56 27.33 9.15
C LYS A 30 -3.33 28.39 8.07
N GLN A 31 -2.19 29.07 8.11
CA GLN A 31 -1.83 30.06 7.10
C GLN A 31 -1.59 29.40 5.73
N ARG A 32 -0.91 28.26 5.72
CA ARG A 32 -0.51 27.58 4.47
C ARG A 32 -1.62 26.74 3.85
N PHE A 33 -2.49 26.15 4.66
CA PHE A 33 -3.58 25.28 4.25
C PHE A 33 -4.90 25.75 4.87
N PRO A 34 -5.43 26.92 4.45
CA PRO A 34 -6.61 27.53 5.07
C PRO A 34 -7.89 26.69 4.92
N ASN A 35 -7.91 25.77 3.93
CA ASN A 35 -9.05 24.90 3.64
C ASN A 35 -9.07 23.64 4.55
N ILE A 36 -8.13 23.52 5.49
CA ILE A 36 -8.11 22.47 6.52
C ILE A 36 -8.44 23.10 7.88
N GLN A 37 -9.45 22.56 8.55
CA GLN A 37 -9.87 23.03 9.86
C GLN A 37 -9.10 22.29 10.97
N LEU A 38 -8.08 22.95 11.51
CA LEU A 38 -7.24 22.47 12.61
C LEU A 38 -7.55 23.32 13.84
N THR A 39 -8.22 22.74 14.83
CA THR A 39 -8.80 23.49 15.97
C THR A 39 -8.22 23.09 17.32
N ARG A 40 -7.37 22.06 17.37
CA ARG A 40 -6.87 21.47 18.61
C ARG A 40 -5.36 21.64 18.78
N GLY A 41 -4.76 22.58 18.06
CA GLY A 41 -3.33 22.87 18.15
C GLY A 41 -2.46 21.83 17.43
N GLU A 42 -3.01 21.22 16.38
CA GLU A 42 -2.30 20.27 15.53
C GLU A 42 -1.01 20.89 14.97
N VAL A 43 0.01 20.05 14.76
CA VAL A 43 1.31 20.44 14.19
C VAL A 43 1.62 19.62 12.96
N GLY A 44 2.48 20.13 12.09
CA GLY A 44 2.78 19.53 10.80
C GLY A 44 4.24 19.15 10.65
N LEU A 45 4.48 18.12 9.85
CA LEU A 45 5.79 17.81 9.27
C LEU A 45 5.60 17.76 7.76
N LEU A 46 6.17 18.75 7.06
CA LEU A 46 6.09 18.85 5.61
C LEU A 46 7.36 18.28 4.98
N ASP A 47 7.17 17.20 4.22
CA ASP A 47 8.14 16.69 3.25
C ASP A 47 7.85 17.32 1.88
N LYS A 48 8.85 17.98 1.29
CA LYS A 48 8.73 18.65 -0.01
C LYS A 48 8.93 17.71 -1.21
N PHE A 49 9.45 16.51 -0.99
CA PHE A 49 9.72 15.53 -2.04
C PHE A 49 8.63 14.46 -2.13
N GLY A 50 7.78 14.35 -1.11
CA GLY A 50 6.58 13.52 -1.14
C GLY A 50 5.60 13.94 -2.25
N GLY A 51 4.78 13.00 -2.72
CA GLY A 51 3.84 13.28 -3.79
C GLY A 51 2.90 12.11 -4.08
N VAL A 52 2.24 12.19 -5.24
CA VAL A 52 1.22 11.23 -5.68
C VAL A 52 1.70 10.45 -6.90
N LEU A 53 1.57 9.13 -6.86
CA LEU A 53 1.75 8.26 -8.02
C LEU A 53 0.38 7.81 -8.55
N TYR A 54 0.17 7.94 -9.85
CA TYR A 54 -0.98 7.37 -10.56
C TYR A 54 -0.75 5.88 -10.74
N ALA A 55 -1.34 5.07 -9.86
CA ALA A 55 -0.97 3.67 -9.76
C ALA A 55 -1.29 2.87 -11.03
N ASP A 56 -2.43 3.15 -11.64
CA ASP A 56 -2.89 2.57 -12.90
C ASP A 56 -2.03 2.99 -14.08
N HIS A 57 -1.64 4.27 -14.17
CA HIS A 57 -0.75 4.79 -15.21
C HIS A 57 0.65 4.20 -15.08
N ALA A 58 1.20 4.14 -13.86
CA ALA A 58 2.52 3.57 -13.61
C ALA A 58 2.55 2.08 -13.95
N LEU A 59 1.50 1.33 -13.60
CA LEU A 59 1.38 -0.09 -13.95
C LEU A 59 1.28 -0.27 -15.47
N ARG A 60 0.45 0.52 -16.15
CA ARG A 60 0.32 0.46 -17.61
C ARG A 60 1.64 0.76 -18.31
N ALA A 61 2.34 1.83 -17.89
CA ALA A 61 3.64 2.19 -18.43
C ALA A 61 4.67 1.07 -18.25
N LEU A 62 4.68 0.39 -17.09
CA LEU A 62 5.55 -0.75 -16.85
C LEU A 62 5.20 -1.95 -17.75
N GLN A 63 3.92 -2.29 -17.89
CA GLN A 63 3.48 -3.37 -18.77
C GLN A 63 3.85 -3.10 -20.23
N ASP A 64 3.70 -1.86 -20.70
CA ASP A 64 4.05 -1.47 -22.06
C ASP A 64 5.57 -1.57 -22.28
N ALA A 65 6.38 -1.12 -21.32
CA ALA A 65 7.84 -1.28 -21.36
C ALA A 65 8.25 -2.77 -21.40
N ILE A 66 7.61 -3.63 -20.60
CA ILE A 66 7.86 -5.09 -20.63
C ILE A 66 7.60 -5.64 -22.03
N ARG A 67 6.46 -5.29 -22.65
CA ARG A 67 6.10 -5.75 -24.01
C ARG A 67 7.08 -5.24 -25.07
N GLN A 68 7.48 -3.98 -25.00
CA GLN A 68 8.46 -3.38 -25.93
C GLN A 68 9.83 -4.05 -25.86
N LEU A 69 10.22 -4.55 -24.68
CA LEU A 69 11.46 -5.29 -24.47
C LEU A 69 11.33 -6.80 -24.79
N GLY A 70 10.20 -7.24 -25.35
CA GLY A 70 9.96 -8.63 -25.74
C GLY A 70 9.42 -9.52 -24.61
N GLY A 71 9.09 -8.95 -23.45
CA GLY A 71 8.40 -9.66 -22.37
C GLY A 71 6.93 -9.91 -22.70
N ILE A 72 6.35 -10.93 -22.08
CA ILE A 72 4.96 -11.33 -22.30
C ILE A 72 4.14 -11.03 -21.05
N VAL A 73 3.02 -10.33 -21.21
CA VAL A 73 2.04 -10.07 -20.15
C VAL A 73 0.76 -10.84 -20.48
N ARG A 74 0.31 -11.68 -19.55
CA ARG A 74 -0.90 -12.51 -19.67
C ARG A 74 -1.94 -12.07 -18.64
N ASP A 75 -2.97 -11.38 -19.12
CA ASP A 75 -4.11 -10.99 -18.30
C ASP A 75 -5.21 -12.05 -18.35
N GLY A 76 -6.05 -12.14 -17.30
CA GLY A 76 -7.17 -13.08 -17.25
C GLY A 76 -6.77 -14.56 -17.04
N GLU A 77 -5.52 -14.80 -16.63
CA GLU A 77 -4.95 -16.15 -16.50
C GLU A 77 -4.55 -16.44 -15.04
N LYS A 78 -5.40 -17.17 -14.31
CA LYS A 78 -5.17 -17.47 -12.89
C LYS A 78 -4.17 -18.62 -12.76
N VAL A 79 -3.15 -18.47 -11.91
CA VAL A 79 -2.25 -19.57 -11.54
C VAL A 79 -3.01 -20.54 -10.65
N MET A 80 -3.00 -21.82 -11.04
CA MET A 80 -3.74 -22.89 -10.36
C MET A 80 -2.81 -23.82 -9.56
N GLU A 81 -1.60 -24.07 -10.06
CA GLU A 81 -0.65 -24.97 -9.43
C GLU A 81 0.79 -24.56 -9.75
N ILE A 82 1.67 -24.66 -8.75
CA ILE A 82 3.12 -24.49 -8.91
C ILE A 82 3.78 -25.79 -8.47
N LYS A 83 4.49 -26.46 -9.38
CA LYS A 83 5.33 -27.62 -9.04
C LYS A 83 6.79 -27.16 -8.98
N PRO A 84 7.42 -27.19 -7.80
CA PRO A 84 8.81 -26.78 -7.66
C PRO A 84 9.74 -27.78 -8.35
N GLY A 85 10.85 -27.28 -8.89
CA GLY A 85 11.82 -28.07 -9.65
C GLY A 85 12.76 -27.16 -10.44
N LEU A 86 13.66 -27.78 -11.20
CA LEU A 86 14.53 -27.11 -12.16
C LEU A 86 14.32 -27.78 -13.52
N PRO A 87 13.42 -27.23 -14.38
CA PRO A 87 12.68 -25.96 -14.24
C PRO A 87 11.45 -26.05 -13.32
N VAL A 88 10.98 -24.89 -12.84
CA VAL A 88 9.68 -24.74 -12.16
C VAL A 88 8.56 -24.88 -13.19
N LEU A 89 7.50 -25.60 -12.83
CA LEU A 89 6.30 -25.76 -13.65
C LEU A 89 5.16 -24.95 -13.05
N VAL A 90 4.55 -24.08 -13.85
CA VAL A 90 3.40 -23.27 -13.44
C VAL A 90 2.21 -23.63 -14.33
N LYS A 91 1.16 -24.18 -13.75
CA LYS A 91 -0.11 -24.45 -14.44
C LYS A 91 -1.09 -23.34 -14.14
N THR A 92 -1.73 -22.83 -15.18
CA THR A 92 -2.76 -21.79 -15.08
C THR A 92 -4.11 -22.33 -15.55
N THR A 93 -5.12 -21.45 -15.60
CA THR A 93 -6.42 -21.74 -16.22
C THR A 93 -6.35 -21.96 -17.72
N SER A 94 -5.27 -21.53 -18.39
CA SER A 94 -5.19 -21.51 -19.85
C SER A 94 -4.09 -22.43 -20.40
N GLU A 95 -2.88 -22.36 -19.85
CA GLU A 95 -1.74 -23.13 -20.33
C GLU A 95 -0.79 -23.55 -19.20
N SER A 96 0.40 -24.05 -19.55
CA SER A 96 1.41 -24.46 -18.59
C SER A 96 2.78 -23.96 -19.02
N TYR A 97 3.47 -23.29 -18.11
CA TYR A 97 4.76 -22.67 -18.34
C TYR A 97 5.87 -23.42 -17.62
N ARG A 98 7.08 -23.32 -18.19
CA ARG A 98 8.33 -23.77 -17.59
C ARG A 98 9.25 -22.57 -17.46
N ALA A 99 9.83 -22.37 -16.29
CA ALA A 99 10.78 -21.30 -16.05
C ALA A 99 11.93 -21.78 -15.14
N GLU A 100 13.13 -21.24 -15.35
CA GLU A 100 14.26 -21.52 -14.44
C GLU A 100 14.04 -20.90 -13.07
N ASN A 101 13.49 -19.68 -13.04
CA ASN A 101 13.19 -18.91 -11.84
C ASN A 101 11.72 -18.46 -11.84
N LEU A 102 11.11 -18.41 -10.65
CA LEU A 102 9.75 -17.93 -10.42
C LEU A 102 9.76 -16.83 -9.36
N ILE A 103 9.06 -15.72 -9.62
CA ILE A 103 8.81 -14.67 -8.63
C ILE A 103 7.32 -14.66 -8.31
N ILE A 104 6.97 -14.78 -7.02
CA ILE A 104 5.58 -14.77 -6.53
C ILE A 104 5.29 -13.42 -5.86
N THR A 105 4.43 -12.62 -6.49
CA THR A 105 3.94 -11.31 -5.99
C THR A 105 2.41 -11.24 -6.04
N ALA A 106 1.75 -12.27 -5.53
CA ALA A 106 0.30 -12.47 -5.69
C ALA A 106 -0.57 -11.69 -4.67
N GLY A 107 0.00 -10.71 -3.97
CA GLY A 107 -0.75 -9.86 -3.03
C GLY A 107 -1.56 -10.69 -2.02
N PRO A 108 -2.87 -10.43 -1.86
CA PRO A 108 -3.75 -11.16 -0.94
C PRO A 108 -3.82 -12.67 -1.18
N TRP A 109 -3.54 -13.14 -2.41
CA TRP A 109 -3.58 -14.56 -2.77
C TRP A 109 -2.28 -15.31 -2.46
N THR A 110 -1.25 -14.63 -1.94
CA THR A 110 0.09 -15.21 -1.74
C THR A 110 0.06 -16.56 -1.02
N ASN A 111 -0.65 -16.69 0.11
CA ASN A 111 -0.70 -17.96 0.85
C ASN A 111 -1.45 -19.07 0.12
N GLN A 112 -2.36 -18.76 -0.81
CA GLN A 112 -2.99 -19.80 -1.64
C GLN A 112 -1.97 -20.48 -2.55
N LEU A 113 -0.95 -19.74 -3.01
CA LEU A 113 0.15 -20.27 -3.83
C LEU A 113 1.27 -20.90 -3.00
N LEU A 114 1.52 -20.39 -1.79
CA LEU A 114 2.64 -20.84 -0.95
C LEU A 114 2.33 -22.09 -0.11
N ARG A 115 1.09 -22.29 0.34
CA ARG A 115 0.73 -23.48 1.15
C ARG A 115 1.08 -24.80 0.46
N PRO A 116 0.79 -25.01 -0.84
CA PRO A 116 1.22 -26.21 -1.56
C PRO A 116 2.74 -26.38 -1.66
N LEU A 117 3.51 -25.30 -1.50
CA LEU A 117 4.98 -25.31 -1.48
C LEU A 117 5.56 -25.58 -0.08
N GLY A 118 4.70 -25.77 0.93
CA GLY A 118 5.08 -26.16 2.29
C GLY A 118 5.37 -25.00 3.24
N ILE A 119 4.98 -23.77 2.89
CA ILE A 119 5.10 -22.61 3.79
C ILE A 119 3.79 -21.81 3.84
N GLU A 120 3.56 -21.17 4.98
CA GLU A 120 2.48 -20.21 5.17
C GLU A 120 3.06 -18.98 5.86
N LEU A 121 2.82 -17.81 5.28
CA LEU A 121 3.27 -16.53 5.83
C LEU A 121 2.19 -15.99 6.78
N PRO A 122 2.54 -15.25 7.85
CA PRO A 122 1.57 -14.64 8.76
C PRO A 122 0.93 -13.40 8.11
N LEU A 123 0.13 -13.60 7.07
CA LEU A 123 -0.49 -12.53 6.30
C LEU A 123 -1.95 -12.33 6.71
N GLN A 124 -2.31 -11.07 6.98
CA GLN A 124 -3.69 -10.66 7.21
C GLN A 124 -4.18 -9.85 6.00
N THR A 125 -5.20 -10.35 5.33
CA THR A 125 -5.85 -9.62 4.24
C THR A 125 -6.95 -8.73 4.79
N LEU A 126 -6.86 -7.43 4.48
CA LEU A 126 -7.87 -6.44 4.86
C LEU A 126 -8.50 -5.84 3.61
N ARG A 127 -9.83 -5.71 3.58
CA ARG A 127 -10.56 -4.90 2.61
C ARG A 127 -10.59 -3.46 3.07
N ILE A 128 -10.13 -2.55 2.21
CA ILE A 128 -9.98 -1.12 2.51
C ILE A 128 -11.02 -0.32 1.72
N ASN A 129 -11.74 0.55 2.41
CA ASN A 129 -12.66 1.50 1.80
C ASN A 129 -11.89 2.66 1.18
N VAL A 130 -12.06 2.85 -0.13
CA VAL A 130 -11.48 3.95 -0.89
C VAL A 130 -12.58 4.96 -1.19
N CYS A 131 -12.58 6.07 -0.49
CA CYS A 131 -13.64 7.07 -0.57
C CYS A 131 -13.18 8.35 -1.28
N TYR A 132 -14.03 8.84 -2.17
CA TYR A 132 -13.88 10.14 -2.82
C TYR A 132 -15.04 11.05 -2.44
N TRP A 133 -14.71 12.30 -2.16
CA TRP A 133 -15.58 13.27 -1.52
C TRP A 133 -15.76 14.47 -2.43
N ARG A 134 -17.00 14.90 -2.65
CA ARG A 134 -17.32 16.00 -3.57
C ARG A 134 -16.84 17.32 -2.98
N GLU A 135 -16.07 18.07 -3.75
CA GLU A 135 -15.77 19.46 -3.43
C GLU A 135 -17.05 20.32 -3.58
N LYS A 136 -17.33 21.16 -2.58
CA LYS A 136 -18.42 22.15 -2.64
C LYS A 136 -18.16 23.19 -3.72
N VAL A 137 -16.90 23.60 -3.86
CA VAL A 137 -16.40 24.45 -4.94
C VAL A 137 -15.29 23.67 -5.66
N PRO A 138 -15.44 23.34 -6.95
CA PRO A 138 -14.42 22.60 -7.69
C PRO A 138 -13.06 23.29 -7.65
N GLY A 139 -12.02 22.53 -7.32
CA GLY A 139 -10.65 22.99 -7.22
C GLY A 139 -10.18 23.39 -5.81
N SER A 140 -11.06 23.41 -4.80
CA SER A 140 -10.69 23.76 -3.41
C SER A 140 -9.57 22.92 -2.82
N TYR A 141 -9.45 21.65 -3.24
CA TYR A 141 -8.42 20.71 -2.81
C TYR A 141 -7.59 20.18 -3.99
N GLY A 142 -7.52 20.97 -5.07
CA GLY A 142 -6.75 20.63 -6.27
C GLY A 142 -5.26 20.91 -6.12
N VAL A 143 -4.45 20.21 -6.94
CA VAL A 143 -3.00 20.47 -7.05
C VAL A 143 -2.70 21.90 -7.51
N SER A 144 -3.61 22.51 -8.28
CA SER A 144 -3.51 23.92 -8.71
C SER A 144 -3.53 24.92 -7.56
N GLN A 145 -4.07 24.55 -6.39
CA GLN A 145 -4.05 25.34 -5.15
C GLN A 145 -2.85 24.95 -4.25
N ALA A 146 -1.91 24.17 -4.76
CA ALA A 146 -0.79 23.58 -4.00
C ALA A 146 -1.26 22.76 -2.77
N PHE A 147 -2.47 22.18 -2.83
CA PHE A 147 -2.96 21.32 -1.76
C PHE A 147 -2.13 20.02 -1.69
N PRO A 148 -1.65 19.59 -0.50
CA PRO A 148 -0.74 18.46 -0.39
C PRO A 148 -1.49 17.13 -0.33
N CYS A 149 -0.80 16.03 -0.65
CA CYS A 149 -1.18 14.76 -0.06
C CYS A 149 -0.83 14.78 1.43
N PHE A 150 -1.67 14.20 2.28
CA PHE A 150 -1.45 14.23 3.73
C PHE A 150 -1.70 12.89 4.38
N MET A 151 -1.15 12.73 5.59
CA MET A 151 -1.49 11.70 6.53
C MET A 151 -1.77 12.36 7.88
N GLY A 152 -3.00 12.20 8.34
CA GLY A 152 -3.48 12.65 9.64
C GLY A 152 -3.28 11.56 10.69
N LEU A 153 -2.67 11.93 11.81
CA LEU A 153 -2.27 11.01 12.89
C LEU A 153 -2.90 11.42 14.22
N GLY A 154 -3.26 10.44 15.06
CA GLY A 154 -3.65 10.67 16.46
C GLY A 154 -5.01 11.33 16.68
N PHE A 155 -5.97 11.14 15.77
CA PHE A 155 -7.33 11.64 15.95
C PHE A 155 -8.13 10.74 16.91
N SER A 156 -8.85 11.34 17.86
CA SER A 156 -9.58 10.59 18.90
C SER A 156 -10.65 9.63 18.36
N LEU A 157 -11.24 9.95 17.20
CA LEU A 157 -12.27 9.13 16.55
C LEU A 157 -11.69 8.15 15.52
N ALA A 158 -10.39 8.22 15.23
CA ALA A 158 -9.73 7.40 14.22
C ALA A 158 -8.46 6.77 14.82
N PRO A 159 -8.53 5.54 15.35
CA PRO A 159 -7.37 4.87 15.94
C PRO A 159 -6.25 4.59 14.93
N HIS A 160 -6.58 4.50 13.64
CA HIS A 160 -5.60 4.40 12.55
C HIS A 160 -5.46 5.72 11.77
N PRO A 161 -4.35 5.92 11.03
CA PRO A 161 -4.16 7.13 10.23
C PRO A 161 -5.26 7.33 9.18
N ILE A 162 -5.57 8.60 8.87
CA ILE A 162 -6.39 8.97 7.72
C ILE A 162 -5.46 9.61 6.69
N TYR A 163 -5.52 9.19 5.43
CA TYR A 163 -4.72 9.80 4.37
C TYR A 163 -5.61 10.44 3.31
N GLY A 164 -5.09 11.50 2.69
CA GLY A 164 -5.81 12.22 1.64
C GLY A 164 -4.91 12.54 0.47
N LEU A 165 -5.46 12.45 -0.75
CA LEU A 165 -4.81 12.87 -1.99
C LEU A 165 -5.62 14.02 -2.61
N PRO A 166 -4.95 15.02 -3.21
CA PRO A 166 -5.61 16.15 -3.88
C PRO A 166 -6.57 15.69 -4.97
N SER A 167 -7.57 16.52 -5.28
CA SER A 167 -8.52 16.23 -6.36
C SER A 167 -7.82 16.19 -7.72
N ARG A 168 -7.75 15.00 -8.32
CA ARG A 168 -7.17 14.81 -9.67
C ARG A 168 -7.60 13.52 -10.35
N GLU A 169 -7.70 12.41 -9.61
CA GLU A 169 -8.13 11.09 -10.14
C GLU A 169 -9.56 11.16 -10.69
N TYR A 170 -10.48 11.69 -9.87
CA TYR A 170 -11.82 12.08 -10.30
C TYR A 170 -11.95 13.61 -10.20
N PRO A 171 -12.19 14.32 -11.33
CA PRO A 171 -12.32 15.78 -11.31
C PRO A 171 -13.40 16.26 -10.32
N GLY A 172 -13.03 17.17 -9.42
CA GLY A 172 -13.95 17.72 -8.41
C GLY A 172 -14.20 16.80 -7.22
N LEU A 173 -13.53 15.64 -7.14
CA LEU A 173 -13.56 14.77 -5.98
C LEU A 173 -12.17 14.64 -5.36
N MET A 174 -12.09 14.80 -4.04
CA MET A 174 -10.88 14.57 -3.26
C MET A 174 -10.88 13.16 -2.68
N LYS A 175 -9.75 12.47 -2.71
CA LYS A 175 -9.62 11.14 -2.09
C LYS A 175 -9.27 11.33 -0.62
N VAL A 176 -10.09 10.76 0.28
CA VAL A 176 -9.80 10.73 1.72
C VAL A 176 -10.20 9.36 2.23
N CYS A 177 -9.24 8.65 2.81
CA CYS A 177 -9.36 7.22 3.11
C CYS A 177 -8.77 6.91 4.47
N TYR A 178 -9.33 5.87 5.09
CA TYR A 178 -8.89 5.38 6.40
C TYR A 178 -7.81 4.32 6.16
N HIS A 179 -6.68 4.40 6.84
CA HIS A 179 -5.56 3.45 6.70
C HIS A 179 -5.81 2.18 7.52
N HIS A 180 -7.02 1.64 7.40
CA HIS A 180 -7.48 0.42 8.04
C HIS A 180 -8.69 -0.13 7.29
N GLY A 181 -9.06 -1.36 7.61
CA GLY A 181 -10.26 -1.96 7.11
C GLY A 181 -10.47 -3.35 7.70
N ASN A 182 -11.37 -4.10 7.09
CA ASN A 182 -11.91 -5.31 7.69
C ASN A 182 -11.25 -6.57 7.14
N ASN A 183 -11.12 -7.60 7.98
CA ASN A 183 -10.69 -8.91 7.49
C ASN A 183 -11.56 -9.34 6.32
N ALA A 184 -10.91 -9.78 5.24
CA ALA A 184 -11.61 -10.19 4.03
C ALA A 184 -10.94 -11.40 3.39
N ASP A 185 -11.75 -12.29 2.82
CA ASP A 185 -11.27 -13.22 1.82
C ASP A 185 -10.90 -12.42 0.55
N PRO A 186 -9.72 -12.66 -0.07
CA PRO A 186 -9.36 -12.07 -1.35
C PRO A 186 -10.44 -12.17 -2.44
N GLU A 187 -11.23 -13.24 -2.45
CA GLU A 187 -12.29 -13.50 -3.42
C GLU A 187 -13.57 -12.68 -3.13
N GLU A 188 -13.68 -12.05 -1.96
CA GLU A 188 -14.86 -11.27 -1.52
C GLU A 188 -14.65 -9.75 -1.62
N ARG A 189 -13.57 -9.30 -2.28
CA ARG A 189 -13.24 -7.87 -2.42
C ARG A 189 -14.45 -7.03 -2.84
N ASP A 190 -15.15 -7.47 -3.88
CA ASP A 190 -16.23 -6.73 -4.54
C ASP A 190 -17.63 -7.12 -4.03
N CYS A 191 -17.73 -7.94 -2.98
CA CYS A 191 -19.00 -8.27 -2.32
C CYS A 191 -19.59 -7.03 -1.62
N PRO A 192 -20.92 -7.00 -1.37
CA PRO A 192 -21.57 -5.86 -0.71
C PRO A 192 -20.90 -5.45 0.61
N SER A 193 -21.02 -4.17 0.96
CA SER A 193 -20.42 -3.62 2.18
C SER A 193 -20.93 -4.34 3.43
N ALA A 194 -19.99 -4.74 4.29
CA ALA A 194 -20.28 -5.29 5.60
C ALA A 194 -20.65 -4.16 6.58
N PHE A 195 -21.27 -4.51 7.70
CA PHE A 195 -21.64 -3.53 8.74
C PHE A 195 -20.43 -2.72 9.25
N SER A 196 -19.26 -3.35 9.34
CA SER A 196 -18.01 -2.71 9.76
C SER A 196 -17.51 -1.67 8.74
N ASP A 197 -17.76 -1.85 7.43
CA ASP A 197 -17.40 -0.84 6.43
C ASP A 197 -18.18 0.45 6.63
N ILE A 198 -19.41 0.34 7.15
CA ILE A 198 -20.24 1.50 7.48
C ILE A 198 -19.58 2.30 8.61
N GLN A 199 -18.95 1.64 9.58
CA GLN A 199 -18.25 2.32 10.68
C GLN A 199 -17.01 3.07 10.18
N ASP A 200 -16.20 2.45 9.32
CA ASP A 200 -15.03 3.10 8.72
C ASP A 200 -15.43 4.35 7.91
N VAL A 201 -16.51 4.24 7.13
CA VAL A 201 -17.06 5.37 6.37
C VAL A 201 -17.62 6.44 7.31
N GLN A 202 -18.25 6.09 8.43
CA GLN A 202 -18.72 7.06 9.43
C GLN A 202 -17.57 7.82 10.11
N ILE A 203 -16.44 7.13 10.41
CA ILE A 203 -15.22 7.78 10.90
C ILE A 203 -14.73 8.81 9.88
N LEU A 204 -14.66 8.44 8.59
CA LEU A 204 -14.26 9.36 7.53
C LEU A 204 -15.24 10.51 7.34
N SER A 205 -16.56 10.27 7.39
CA SER A 205 -17.57 11.33 7.32
C SER A 205 -17.43 12.33 8.45
N CYS A 206 -17.17 11.86 9.69
CA CYS A 206 -16.88 12.74 10.82
C CYS A 206 -15.60 13.55 10.57
N PHE A 207 -14.52 12.90 10.13
CA PHE A 207 -13.26 13.58 9.83
C PHE A 207 -13.43 14.66 8.75
N VAL A 208 -14.11 14.33 7.65
CA VAL A 208 -14.36 15.26 6.54
C VAL A 208 -15.20 16.44 7.00
N ARG A 209 -16.28 16.19 7.75
CA ARG A 209 -17.13 17.25 8.32
C ARG A 209 -16.32 18.20 9.22
N ASP A 210 -15.46 17.66 10.06
CA ASP A 210 -14.78 18.42 11.13
C ASP A 210 -13.47 19.07 10.68
N HIS A 211 -12.82 18.56 9.63
CA HIS A 211 -11.48 18.99 9.19
C HIS A 211 -11.41 19.48 7.74
N LEU A 212 -12.36 19.15 6.88
CA LEU A 212 -12.34 19.49 5.46
C LEU A 212 -13.68 20.14 5.06
N PRO A 213 -13.96 21.37 5.55
CA PRO A 213 -15.28 21.98 5.45
C PRO A 213 -15.71 22.30 4.01
N ASP A 214 -14.80 22.33 3.04
CA ASP A 214 -15.13 22.56 1.64
C ASP A 214 -15.51 21.25 0.90
N LEU A 215 -15.57 20.11 1.60
CA LEU A 215 -16.11 18.85 1.08
C LEU A 215 -17.54 18.61 1.56
N GLN A 216 -18.33 17.90 0.75
CA GLN A 216 -19.57 17.28 1.23
C GLN A 216 -19.21 16.13 2.18
N PRO A 217 -19.88 15.99 3.35
CA PRO A 217 -19.55 14.98 4.37
C PRO A 217 -20.16 13.60 4.07
N GLU A 218 -20.62 13.36 2.85
CA GLU A 218 -20.99 12.07 2.29
C GLU A 218 -20.05 11.68 1.14
N PRO A 219 -19.56 10.43 1.09
CA PRO A 219 -18.71 9.99 0.01
C PRO A 219 -19.50 9.93 -1.30
N ALA A 220 -18.98 10.58 -2.34
CA ALA A 220 -19.56 10.56 -3.68
C ALA A 220 -19.26 9.26 -4.41
N ILE A 221 -18.08 8.66 -4.15
CA ILE A 221 -17.67 7.36 -4.69
C ILE A 221 -17.09 6.53 -3.54
N LYS A 222 -17.43 5.24 -3.53
CA LYS A 222 -16.86 4.22 -2.64
C LYS A 222 -16.37 3.05 -3.47
N GLU A 223 -15.07 2.81 -3.42
CA GLU A 223 -14.38 1.70 -4.04
C GLU A 223 -13.76 0.80 -2.98
N HIS A 224 -13.37 -0.41 -3.38
CA HIS A 224 -12.76 -1.39 -2.48
C HIS A 224 -11.36 -1.75 -2.99
N CYS A 225 -10.39 -1.71 -2.08
CA CYS A 225 -9.02 -2.17 -2.29
C CYS A 225 -8.68 -3.25 -1.26
N MET A 226 -7.48 -3.82 -1.33
CA MET A 226 -7.00 -4.78 -0.36
C MET A 226 -5.59 -4.47 0.11
N TYR A 227 -5.38 -4.63 1.42
CA TYR A 227 -4.05 -4.73 2.01
C TYR A 227 -3.74 -6.18 2.36
N THR A 228 -2.46 -6.48 2.44
CA THR A 228 -1.95 -7.77 2.92
C THR A 228 -0.85 -7.46 3.91
N ASN A 229 -1.20 -7.50 5.19
CA ASN A 229 -0.36 -7.04 6.28
C ASN A 229 0.45 -8.20 6.84
N THR A 230 1.72 -7.94 7.16
CA THR A 230 2.46 -8.76 8.13
C THR A 230 2.22 -8.24 9.55
N PRO A 231 2.53 -9.02 10.61
CA PRO A 231 2.34 -8.58 11.99
C PRO A 231 3.20 -7.37 12.38
N ASP A 232 4.32 -7.16 11.68
CA ASP A 232 5.26 -6.05 11.90
C ASP A 232 5.15 -4.95 10.83
N GLU A 233 4.20 -5.07 9.91
CA GLU A 233 3.97 -4.18 8.77
C GLU A 233 5.17 -4.00 7.81
N HIS A 234 6.22 -4.82 7.94
CA HIS A 234 7.35 -4.88 7.02
C HIS A 234 7.14 -5.90 5.90
N PHE A 235 7.75 -5.66 4.75
CA PHE A 235 7.60 -6.55 3.59
C PHE A 235 8.26 -7.91 3.83
N ILE A 236 7.90 -8.89 3.02
CA ILE A 236 8.62 -10.16 2.89
C ILE A 236 9.24 -10.16 1.49
N LEU A 237 10.56 -10.03 1.42
CA LEU A 237 11.35 -10.01 0.19
C LEU A 237 12.49 -11.03 0.35
N ASP A 238 12.25 -12.27 -0.07
CA ASP A 238 13.19 -13.36 0.18
C ASP A 238 13.02 -14.51 -0.82
N ARG A 239 13.95 -15.46 -0.80
CA ARG A 239 13.81 -16.74 -1.51
C ARG A 239 13.03 -17.73 -0.66
N HIS A 240 12.38 -18.68 -1.30
CA HIS A 240 11.73 -19.79 -0.63
C HIS A 240 12.78 -20.62 0.14
N PRO A 241 12.57 -20.97 1.43
CA PRO A 241 13.59 -21.63 2.26
C PRO A 241 14.11 -22.96 1.70
N LYS A 242 13.27 -23.67 0.93
CA LYS A 242 13.60 -24.96 0.29
C LYS A 242 13.96 -24.85 -1.20
N TYR A 243 13.50 -23.81 -1.89
CA TYR A 243 13.55 -23.71 -3.36
C TYR A 243 14.17 -22.38 -3.75
N ASP A 244 15.48 -22.35 -3.93
CA ASP A 244 16.22 -21.09 -4.11
C ASP A 244 15.94 -20.37 -5.45
N ASN A 245 15.26 -21.03 -6.38
CA ASN A 245 14.77 -20.47 -7.64
C ASN A 245 13.31 -19.96 -7.57
N ILE A 246 12.70 -19.97 -6.38
CA ILE A 246 11.40 -19.34 -6.11
C ILE A 246 11.63 -18.15 -5.18
N VAL A 247 11.32 -16.95 -5.66
CA VAL A 247 11.42 -15.68 -4.92
C VAL A 247 10.02 -15.21 -4.52
N ILE A 248 9.90 -14.61 -3.35
CA ILE A 248 8.63 -14.18 -2.76
C ILE A 248 8.71 -12.68 -2.46
N GLY A 249 7.74 -11.93 -2.98
CA GLY A 249 7.48 -10.54 -2.62
C GLY A 249 6.05 -10.39 -2.10
N ALA A 250 5.89 -10.23 -0.79
CA ALA A 250 4.57 -10.26 -0.15
C ALA A 250 4.49 -9.35 1.08
N GLY A 251 3.30 -9.21 1.67
CA GLY A 251 3.13 -8.53 2.96
C GLY A 251 3.38 -7.01 2.89
N PHE A 252 2.95 -6.37 1.79
CA PHE A 252 3.22 -4.95 1.54
C PHE A 252 2.47 -3.97 2.44
N SER A 253 1.62 -4.49 3.34
CA SER A 253 1.06 -3.78 4.49
C SER A 253 0.44 -2.42 4.20
N GLY A 254 -0.17 -2.27 3.02
CA GLY A 254 -0.84 -1.03 2.61
C GLY A 254 0.06 0.12 2.18
N HIS A 255 1.38 -0.07 2.12
CA HIS A 255 2.32 1.02 1.83
C HIS A 255 3.39 0.71 0.77
N GLY A 256 3.33 -0.47 0.14
CA GLY A 256 4.34 -0.94 -0.81
C GLY A 256 4.35 -0.32 -2.21
N PHE A 257 3.25 0.29 -2.69
CA PHE A 257 3.19 0.77 -4.09
C PHE A 257 4.30 1.78 -4.41
N LYS A 258 4.55 2.73 -3.50
CA LYS A 258 5.59 3.76 -3.64
C LYS A 258 7.02 3.20 -3.75
N LEU A 259 7.22 1.96 -3.29
CA LEU A 259 8.50 1.26 -3.29
C LEU A 259 8.59 0.22 -4.42
N SER A 260 7.53 0.04 -5.22
CA SER A 260 7.46 -1.02 -6.22
C SER A 260 8.60 -1.03 -7.25
N PRO A 261 9.17 0.10 -7.73
CA PRO A 261 10.31 0.05 -8.65
C PRO A 261 11.56 -0.56 -8.00
N VAL A 262 11.85 -0.18 -6.76
CA VAL A 262 13.00 -0.69 -6.01
C VAL A 262 12.77 -2.15 -5.60
N VAL A 263 11.55 -2.49 -5.16
CA VAL A 263 11.17 -3.88 -4.87
C VAL A 263 11.33 -4.77 -6.10
N GLY A 264 10.90 -4.33 -7.28
CA GLY A 264 11.07 -5.08 -8.53
C GLY A 264 12.55 -5.39 -8.82
N LYS A 265 13.43 -4.40 -8.63
CA LYS A 265 14.89 -4.60 -8.76
C LYS A 265 15.43 -5.61 -7.74
N ILE A 266 15.00 -5.52 -6.48
CA ILE A 266 15.42 -6.45 -5.41
C ILE A 266 14.98 -7.88 -5.75
N LEU A 267 13.73 -8.07 -6.18
CA LEU A 267 13.21 -9.40 -6.53
C LEU A 267 13.94 -9.99 -7.74
N TYR A 268 14.29 -9.15 -8.73
CA TYR A 268 15.16 -9.54 -9.83
C TYR A 268 16.55 -9.98 -9.34
N GLU A 269 17.22 -9.17 -8.50
CA GLU A 269 18.54 -9.48 -7.93
C GLU A 269 18.50 -10.81 -7.16
N LEU A 270 17.46 -11.03 -6.34
CA LEU A 270 17.24 -12.29 -5.62
C LEU A 270 17.06 -13.48 -6.57
N SER A 271 16.28 -13.32 -7.65
CA SER A 271 16.00 -14.39 -8.62
C SER A 271 17.24 -14.80 -9.43
N MET A 272 18.12 -13.83 -9.72
CA MET A 272 19.38 -14.03 -10.42
C MET A 272 20.52 -14.41 -9.49
N LYS A 273 20.22 -14.67 -8.20
CA LYS A 273 21.19 -14.98 -7.14
C LYS A 273 22.30 -13.93 -6.99
N LEU A 274 22.00 -12.69 -7.36
CA LEU A 274 22.87 -11.54 -7.15
C LEU A 274 22.79 -11.06 -5.70
N THR A 275 23.82 -10.33 -5.27
CA THR A 275 23.80 -9.62 -3.99
C THR A 275 22.85 -8.43 -4.08
N PRO A 276 21.81 -8.33 -3.23
CA PRO A 276 20.91 -7.19 -3.27
C PRO A 276 21.61 -5.88 -2.93
N CYS A 277 21.19 -4.78 -3.56
CA CYS A 277 21.76 -3.45 -3.30
C CYS A 277 21.43 -2.87 -1.92
N TYR A 278 20.48 -3.47 -1.19
CA TYR A 278 20.00 -3.01 0.11
C TYR A 278 20.12 -4.12 1.15
N ASP A 279 20.26 -3.74 2.42
CA ASP A 279 20.15 -4.69 3.52
C ASP A 279 18.70 -5.20 3.64
N LEU A 280 18.51 -6.47 3.27
CA LEU A 280 17.22 -7.13 3.33
C LEU A 280 16.94 -7.80 4.67
N THR A 281 17.81 -7.68 5.67
CA THR A 281 17.64 -8.31 6.98
C THR A 281 16.24 -8.06 7.60
N PRO A 282 15.68 -6.84 7.55
CA PRO A 282 14.33 -6.58 8.05
C PRO A 282 13.21 -7.26 7.26
N PHE A 283 13.47 -7.65 6.01
CA PHE A 283 12.48 -8.19 5.07
C PHE A 283 12.58 -9.71 4.87
N ARG A 284 13.53 -10.37 5.56
CA ARG A 284 13.71 -11.83 5.46
C ARG A 284 12.49 -12.57 5.96
N ILE A 285 12.21 -13.72 5.34
CA ILE A 285 11.12 -14.60 5.73
C ILE A 285 11.36 -15.19 7.13
N GLY A 286 12.63 -15.50 7.46
CA GLY A 286 13.02 -16.14 8.71
C GLY A 286 12.89 -15.29 9.98
N ARG A 287 12.47 -14.01 9.86
CA ARG A 287 12.21 -13.17 11.04
C ARG A 287 10.95 -13.59 11.80
N PHE A 288 10.02 -14.29 11.13
CA PHE A 288 8.84 -14.85 11.76
C PHE A 288 9.08 -16.31 12.18
N PRO A 289 8.76 -16.68 13.42
CA PRO A 289 8.95 -18.03 13.91
C PRO A 289 8.02 -19.02 13.20
N GLY A 290 8.50 -20.24 12.94
CA GLY A 290 7.68 -21.37 12.47
C GLY A 290 7.48 -21.48 10.97
N ILE A 291 7.95 -20.51 10.16
CA ILE A 291 7.89 -20.63 8.70
C ILE A 291 8.85 -21.73 8.23
N GLY A 292 8.29 -22.77 7.60
CA GLY A 292 9.04 -23.96 7.14
C GLY A 292 8.97 -25.17 8.08
N LYS A 293 8.18 -25.12 9.17
CA LYS A 293 7.91 -26.28 10.05
C LYS A 293 6.60 -27.01 9.74
N ALA A 294 6.08 -26.91 8.52
CA ALA A 294 4.97 -27.77 8.13
C ALA A 294 5.46 -29.22 8.15
N HIS A 295 5.06 -29.94 9.20
CA HIS A 295 5.26 -31.38 9.30
C HIS A 295 4.51 -32.03 8.13
N PHE A 296 5.25 -32.80 7.32
CA PHE A 296 4.69 -33.71 6.32
C PHE A 296 3.80 -34.76 6.98
#